data_AF-A0A286UVQ8-F1
#
_entry.id   AF-A0A286UVQ8-F1
#
_cell.length_a   1.000
_cell.length_b   1.000
_cell.length_c   1.000
_cell.angle_alpha   90.00
_cell.angle_beta   90.00
_cell.angle_gamma   90.00
#
_symmetry.space_group_name_H-M   'P 1'
#
loop_
_entity.id
_entity.type
_entity.pdbx_description
1 polymer ?
#
loop_
_entity_poly.entity_id
_entity_poly.type
_entity_poly.pdbx_seq_one_letter_code
_entity_poly.pdbx_strand_id
1 'polypeptide(L)'
;MVKKQTTSKNKNQTTTEKPSSSKPIQTQHVDFPPLTSKFYLEIKEIESDQIILIPNALDEGECKRFIKFIEERPLELTPAPKKGEALRVNYRVSMQSPSFANELFNMLAPHLPEFPYPASKVPRDQKNSTTPVVRARPAHSMNPNIRLYKYTEGQHFGCHYDDSVTDPVSGTHSEWTLLIYLSGKEDGVEGGETIFYRGQGKRKDKEPPIKPDLQRGMALLHRHGYECLFHEGALVKKGTKYVLRSDIMFDD
;
A
#
# COMPACT_ATOMS: atom_id res chain seq x y z
N MET A 1 -69.66 -26.90 29.20
CA MET A 1 -68.19 -27.06 29.20
C MET A 1 -67.56 -25.76 29.66
N VAL A 2 -66.99 -25.77 30.87
CA VAL A 2 -66.49 -24.58 31.59
C VAL A 2 -65.02 -24.34 31.21
N LYS A 3 -64.70 -23.08 30.88
CA LYS A 3 -63.36 -22.57 30.58
C LYS A 3 -62.39 -22.82 31.74
N LYS A 4 -61.18 -23.30 31.43
CA LYS A 4 -59.97 -23.03 32.22
C LYS A 4 -58.87 -22.53 31.28
N GLN A 5 -58.59 -21.23 31.41
CA GLN A 5 -57.39 -20.57 30.88
C GLN A 5 -56.18 -21.12 31.63
N THR A 6 -55.21 -21.66 30.90
CA THR A 6 -53.86 -21.93 31.38
C THR A 6 -52.94 -20.79 30.95
N THR A 7 -52.42 -20.09 31.95
CA THR A 7 -51.44 -19.02 31.85
C THR A 7 -50.06 -19.59 31.53
N SER A 8 -49.52 -19.25 30.36
CA SER A 8 -48.12 -19.49 30.02
C SER A 8 -47.27 -18.34 30.57
N LYS A 9 -46.37 -18.67 31.50
CA LYS A 9 -45.39 -17.74 32.10
C LYS A 9 -44.31 -17.39 31.07
N ASN A 10 -44.29 -16.15 30.61
CA ASN A 10 -43.13 -15.56 29.93
C ASN A 10 -41.95 -15.49 30.91
N LYS A 11 -40.88 -16.26 30.65
CA LYS A 11 -39.57 -16.05 31.27
C LYS A 11 -38.90 -14.88 30.56
N ASN A 12 -38.93 -13.71 31.19
CA ASN A 12 -38.03 -12.61 30.85
C ASN A 12 -36.59 -13.08 31.07
N GLN A 13 -35.87 -13.28 29.97
CA GLN A 13 -34.40 -13.30 29.99
C GLN A 13 -33.93 -11.86 30.07
N THR A 14 -33.55 -11.43 31.26
CA THR A 14 -32.85 -10.18 31.49
C THR A 14 -31.42 -10.35 30.97
N THR A 15 -31.17 -9.91 29.74
CA THR A 15 -29.82 -9.75 29.20
C THR A 15 -29.18 -8.56 29.92
N THR A 16 -28.30 -8.86 30.87
CA THR A 16 -27.40 -7.89 31.49
C THR A 16 -26.36 -7.46 30.45
N GLU A 17 -26.64 -6.36 29.76
CA GLU A 17 -25.66 -5.64 28.95
C GLU A 17 -24.52 -5.18 29.86
N LYS A 18 -23.34 -5.78 29.68
CA LYS A 18 -22.10 -5.23 30.22
C LYS A 18 -21.83 -3.90 29.52
N PRO A 19 -21.53 -2.82 30.24
CA PRO A 19 -21.15 -1.57 29.60
C PRO A 19 -19.84 -1.78 28.84
N SER A 20 -19.93 -1.72 27.51
CA SER A 20 -18.75 -1.64 26.64
C SER A 20 -18.09 -0.29 26.90
N SER A 21 -16.97 -0.30 27.63
CA SER A 21 -16.08 0.86 27.73
C SER A 21 -15.36 1.06 26.40
N SER A 22 -16.04 1.64 25.42
CA SER A 22 -15.39 2.24 24.27
C SER A 22 -14.62 3.46 24.77
N LYS A 23 -13.33 3.25 25.08
CA LYS A 23 -12.40 4.36 25.20
C LYS A 23 -12.47 5.15 23.88
N PRO A 24 -12.63 6.48 23.91
CA PRO A 24 -12.54 7.26 22.69
C PRO A 24 -11.17 7.00 22.06
N ILE A 25 -11.17 6.69 20.77
CA ILE A 25 -9.95 6.62 19.97
C ILE A 25 -9.41 8.05 19.95
N GLN A 26 -8.49 8.36 20.87
CA GLN A 26 -7.63 9.52 20.71
C GLN A 26 -6.87 9.27 19.42
N THR A 27 -7.24 9.97 18.35
CA THR A 27 -6.39 10.11 17.18
C THR A 27 -5.12 10.81 17.66
N GLN A 28 -4.13 10.01 18.06
CA GLN A 28 -2.81 10.55 18.38
C GLN A 28 -2.35 11.26 17.12
N HIS A 29 -2.28 12.58 17.18
CA HIS A 29 -1.69 13.36 16.12
C HIS A 29 -0.24 12.91 16.00
N VAL A 30 0.14 12.36 14.84
CA VAL A 30 1.51 11.91 14.63
C VAL A 30 2.19 12.82 13.63
N ASP A 31 3.22 13.50 14.12
CA ASP A 31 4.01 14.45 13.36
C ASP A 31 5.07 13.69 12.55
N PHE A 32 4.80 13.45 11.27
CA PHE A 32 5.77 12.83 10.37
C PHE A 32 6.96 13.78 10.10
N PRO A 33 8.15 13.24 9.77
CA PRO A 33 9.27 14.08 9.33
C PRO A 33 8.88 14.91 8.10
N PRO A 34 9.27 16.20 8.04
CA PRO A 34 8.88 17.07 6.94
C PRO A 34 9.56 16.65 5.64
N LEU A 35 8.82 16.81 4.55
CA LEU A 35 9.28 16.64 3.17
C LEU A 35 9.72 17.97 2.56
N THR A 36 10.77 17.94 1.76
CA THR A 36 11.21 19.10 0.98
C THR A 36 10.51 19.09 -0.38
N SER A 37 10.06 20.26 -0.84
CA SER A 37 9.55 20.41 -2.21
C SER A 37 10.61 20.02 -3.23
N LYS A 38 10.20 19.32 -4.29
CA LYS A 38 11.08 18.88 -5.37
C LYS A 38 10.75 19.68 -6.63
N PHE A 39 11.77 20.25 -7.27
CA PHE A 39 11.60 21.04 -8.50
C PHE A 39 11.55 20.19 -9.76
N TYR A 40 12.25 19.05 -9.76
CA TYR A 40 12.25 18.10 -10.86
C TYR A 40 12.51 16.70 -10.31
N LEU A 41 11.56 15.80 -10.54
CA LEU A 41 11.76 14.36 -10.33
C LEU A 41 11.69 13.66 -11.68
N GLU A 42 12.70 12.84 -11.95
CA GLU A 42 12.73 12.01 -13.15
C GLU A 42 11.73 10.86 -13.01
N ILE A 43 10.85 10.69 -14.01
CA ILE A 43 9.90 9.58 -14.07
C ILE A 43 10.41 8.53 -15.06
N LYS A 44 10.58 7.30 -14.59
CA LYS A 44 10.99 6.15 -15.41
C LYS A 44 9.93 5.07 -15.38
N GLU A 45 9.15 4.98 -16.45
CA GLU A 45 8.29 3.82 -16.67
C GLU A 45 9.17 2.65 -17.14
N ILE A 46 9.14 1.54 -16.40
CA ILE A 46 9.95 0.35 -16.70
C ILE A 46 9.09 -0.85 -17.14
N GLU A 47 7.78 -0.77 -16.88
CA GLU A 47 6.78 -1.67 -17.43
C GLU A 47 5.53 -0.85 -17.72
N SER A 48 5.09 -0.87 -18.98
CA SER A 48 4.03 0.01 -19.45
C SER A 48 2.74 -0.18 -18.65
N ASP A 49 2.17 0.93 -18.16
CA ASP A 49 0.95 0.96 -17.35
C ASP A 49 0.98 0.05 -16.11
N GLN A 50 2.18 -0.26 -15.59
CA GLN A 50 2.35 -1.22 -14.52
C GLN A 50 3.36 -0.80 -13.46
N ILE A 51 4.54 -0.29 -13.87
CA ILE A 51 5.61 0.02 -12.93
C ILE A 51 6.33 1.31 -13.33
N ILE A 52 6.35 2.27 -12.41
CA ILE A 52 7.03 3.55 -12.54
C ILE A 52 8.04 3.69 -11.41
N LEU A 53 9.25 4.16 -11.73
CA LEU A 53 10.29 4.51 -10.77
C LEU A 53 10.51 6.01 -10.77
N ILE A 54 10.72 6.56 -9.59
CA ILE A 54 11.05 7.97 -9.36
C ILE A 54 12.34 8.00 -8.52
N PRO A 55 13.52 8.02 -9.16
CA PRO A 55 14.79 8.09 -8.46
C PRO A 55 14.91 9.38 -7.65
N ASN A 56 15.57 9.31 -6.49
CA ASN A 56 15.80 10.47 -5.61
C ASN A 56 14.52 11.21 -5.18
N ALA A 57 13.39 10.50 -5.09
CA ALA A 57 12.14 11.05 -4.57
C ALA A 57 12.32 11.60 -3.13
N LEU A 58 13.15 10.92 -2.32
CA LEU A 58 13.71 11.47 -1.08
C LEU A 58 15.23 11.52 -1.16
N ASP A 59 15.82 12.53 -0.52
CA ASP A 59 17.27 12.58 -0.33
C ASP A 59 17.72 11.72 0.88
N GLU A 60 19.03 11.51 1.01
CA GLU A 60 19.59 10.72 2.11
C GLU A 60 19.25 11.27 3.50
N GLY A 61 19.19 12.60 3.64
CA GLY A 61 18.85 13.25 4.90
C GLY A 61 17.39 13.01 5.30
N GLU A 62 16.47 13.11 4.34
CA GLU A 62 15.07 12.74 4.49
C GLU A 62 14.93 11.27 4.87
N CYS A 63 15.55 10.36 4.12
CA CYS A 63 15.55 8.93 4.40
C CYS A 63 16.02 8.62 5.84
N LYS A 64 17.13 9.21 6.28
CA LYS A 64 17.66 9.04 7.65
C LYS A 64 16.68 9.54 8.71
N ARG A 65 16.01 10.69 8.49
CA ARG A 65 14.98 11.19 9.42
C ARG A 65 13.80 10.23 9.52
N PHE A 66 13.35 9.67 8.40
CA PHE A 66 12.28 8.66 8.40
C PHE A 66 12.70 7.36 9.07
N ILE A 67 13.92 6.88 8.85
CA ILE A 67 14.42 5.67 9.55
C ILE A 67 14.41 5.90 11.06
N LYS A 68 14.97 7.02 11.53
CA LYS A 68 14.94 7.37 12.96
C LYS A 68 13.51 7.40 13.50
N PHE A 69 12.61 8.05 12.76
CA PHE A 69 11.20 8.10 13.11
C PHE A 69 10.57 6.71 13.22
N ILE A 70 10.88 5.80 12.29
CA ILE A 70 10.37 4.42 12.30
C ILE A 70 10.86 3.62 13.51
N GLU A 71 12.14 3.76 13.88
CA GLU A 71 12.71 3.08 15.06
C GLU A 71 12.07 3.53 16.39
N GLU A 72 11.49 4.73 16.42
CA GLU A 72 10.78 5.27 17.58
C GLU A 72 9.28 4.92 17.58
N ARG A 73 8.82 4.02 16.70
CA ARG A 73 7.41 3.59 16.62
C ARG A 73 7.22 2.19 17.19
N PRO A 74 6.02 1.87 17.71
CA PRO A 74 5.68 0.53 18.20
C PRO A 74 5.46 -0.42 17.01
N LEU A 75 6.54 -0.82 16.35
CA LEU A 75 6.47 -1.74 15.22
C LEU A 75 6.05 -3.14 15.70
N GLU A 76 5.06 -3.70 15.03
CA GLU A 76 4.59 -5.06 15.30
C GLU A 76 5.10 -6.01 14.23
N LEU A 77 5.58 -7.18 14.66
CA LEU A 77 5.89 -8.27 13.74
C LEU A 77 4.58 -8.79 13.14
N THR A 78 4.57 -9.01 11.83
CA THR A 78 3.39 -9.56 11.16
C THR A 78 3.01 -10.94 11.71
N PRO A 79 1.70 -11.19 11.92
CA PRO A 79 1.23 -12.49 12.38
C PRO A 79 1.37 -13.55 11.29
N ALA A 80 1.20 -14.82 11.67
CA ALA A 80 1.13 -15.91 10.71
C ALA A 80 0.01 -15.66 9.66
N PRO A 81 0.24 -16.01 8.39
CA PRO A 81 -0.73 -15.77 7.32
C PRO A 81 -2.00 -16.60 7.53
N LYS A 82 -3.14 -16.04 7.15
CA LYS A 82 -4.39 -16.82 7.06
C LYS A 82 -4.37 -17.71 5.82
N LYS A 83 -5.32 -18.64 5.73
CA LYS A 83 -5.47 -19.52 4.56
C LYS A 83 -5.66 -18.67 3.30
N GLY A 84 -4.74 -18.82 2.34
CA GLY A 84 -4.75 -18.10 1.06
C GLY A 84 -3.95 -16.79 1.06
N GLU A 85 -3.49 -16.31 2.22
CA GLU A 85 -2.59 -15.16 2.30
C GLU A 85 -1.13 -15.60 2.11
N ALA A 86 -0.33 -14.76 1.48
CA ALA A 86 1.10 -14.99 1.37
C ALA A 86 1.79 -14.79 2.73
N LEU A 87 2.80 -15.61 3.01
CA LEU A 87 3.63 -15.44 4.20
C LEU A 87 4.32 -14.08 4.16
N ARG A 88 4.07 -13.27 5.18
CA ARG A 88 4.76 -12.01 5.42
C ARG A 88 5.49 -12.09 6.75
N VAL A 89 6.77 -11.76 6.73
CA VAL A 89 7.59 -11.63 7.94
C VAL A 89 8.24 -10.26 7.87
N ASN A 90 7.68 -9.29 8.59
CA ASN A 90 8.28 -7.96 8.74
C ASN A 90 7.71 -7.23 9.95
N TYR A 91 8.45 -6.22 10.41
CA TYR A 91 7.96 -5.26 11.39
C TYR A 91 7.19 -4.15 10.68
N ARG A 92 6.00 -3.79 11.17
CA ARG A 92 5.17 -2.74 10.57
C ARG A 92 4.38 -1.94 11.59
N VAL A 93 4.04 -0.72 11.19
CA VAL A 93 3.01 0.11 11.83
C VAL A 93 2.18 0.80 10.75
N SER A 94 0.92 1.07 11.06
CA SER A 94 -0.03 1.77 10.19
C SER A 94 -0.58 2.98 10.95
N MET A 95 -0.58 4.15 10.33
CA MET A 95 -0.93 5.39 11.00
C MET A 95 -1.79 6.25 10.06
N GLN A 96 -2.91 6.76 10.58
CA GLN A 96 -3.75 7.70 9.85
C GLN A 96 -3.16 9.10 9.95
N SER A 97 -2.78 9.69 8.81
CA SER A 97 -2.28 11.06 8.73
C SER A 97 -2.68 11.72 7.40
N PRO A 98 -3.87 12.34 7.36
CA PRO A 98 -4.30 13.12 6.20
C PRO A 98 -3.37 14.29 5.88
N SER A 99 -2.79 14.94 6.89
CA SER A 99 -1.84 16.05 6.71
C SER A 99 -0.58 15.60 5.97
N PHE A 100 0.04 14.51 6.42
CA PHE A 100 1.24 13.99 5.76
C PHE A 100 0.94 13.41 4.38
N ALA A 101 -0.22 12.76 4.19
CA ALA A 101 -0.64 12.30 2.86
C ALA A 101 -0.78 13.48 1.87
N ASN A 102 -1.29 14.63 2.33
CA ASN A 102 -1.36 15.84 1.53
C ASN A 102 0.03 16.42 1.22
N GLU A 103 0.97 16.44 2.18
CA GLU A 103 2.36 16.84 1.92
C GLU A 103 3.03 15.93 0.89
N LEU A 104 2.87 14.61 1.03
CA LEU A 104 3.40 13.61 0.11
C LEU A 104 2.80 13.77 -1.30
N PHE A 105 1.50 14.01 -1.39
CA PHE A 105 0.82 14.30 -2.65
C PHE A 105 1.37 15.57 -3.29
N ASN A 106 1.44 16.68 -2.56
CA ASN A 106 1.93 17.95 -3.10
C ASN A 106 3.40 17.87 -3.56
N MET A 107 4.20 17.03 -2.93
CA MET A 107 5.59 16.79 -3.33
C MET A 107 5.70 16.00 -4.64
N LEU A 108 4.87 14.96 -4.83
CA LEU A 108 4.96 14.06 -5.98
C LEU A 108 4.09 14.48 -7.17
N ALA A 109 2.86 14.94 -6.94
CA ALA A 109 1.84 15.19 -7.95
C ALA A 109 2.30 16.08 -9.12
N PRO A 110 3.11 17.15 -8.93
CA PRO A 110 3.61 17.96 -10.04
C PRO A 110 4.48 17.20 -11.05
N HIS A 111 5.02 16.03 -10.66
CA HIS A 111 5.91 15.21 -11.47
C HIS A 111 5.23 13.96 -12.01
N LEU A 112 4.10 13.55 -11.45
CA LEU A 112 3.41 12.33 -11.86
C LEU A 112 2.79 12.48 -13.26
N PRO A 113 2.78 11.43 -14.08
CA PRO A 113 2.03 11.43 -15.33
C PRO A 113 0.53 11.41 -15.03
N GLU A 114 -0.28 11.65 -16.06
CA GLU A 114 -1.66 11.18 -16.03
C GLU A 114 -1.68 9.65 -16.12
N PHE A 115 -2.58 9.03 -15.37
CA PHE A 115 -2.69 7.59 -15.26
C PHE A 115 -3.83 7.07 -16.14
N PRO A 116 -3.58 6.05 -16.98
CA PRO A 116 -4.65 5.37 -17.72
C PRO A 116 -5.74 4.83 -16.79
N TYR A 117 -6.98 4.81 -17.25
CA TYR A 117 -8.01 4.02 -16.55
C TYR A 117 -7.68 2.52 -16.62
N PRO A 118 -7.94 1.75 -15.55
CA PRO A 118 -7.66 0.33 -15.52
C PRO A 118 -8.49 -0.42 -16.56
N ALA A 119 -7.89 -1.42 -17.22
CA ALA A 119 -8.53 -2.18 -18.29
C ALA A 119 -9.80 -2.93 -17.86
N SER A 120 -9.95 -3.21 -16.57
CA SER A 120 -11.17 -3.75 -15.96
C SER A 120 -12.35 -2.77 -15.96
N LYS A 121 -12.10 -1.45 -15.94
CA LYS A 121 -13.11 -0.39 -15.96
C LYS A 121 -13.49 0.09 -17.36
N VAL A 122 -12.73 -0.27 -18.39
CA VAL A 122 -13.05 0.09 -19.78
C VAL A 122 -14.26 -0.74 -20.27
N PRO A 123 -15.37 -0.10 -20.70
CA PRO A 123 -16.54 -0.79 -21.23
C PRO A 123 -16.20 -1.70 -22.43
N ARG A 124 -16.85 -2.87 -22.51
CA ARG A 124 -16.51 -3.91 -23.52
C ARG A 124 -16.73 -3.45 -24.97
N ASP A 125 -17.71 -2.58 -25.20
CA ASP A 125 -18.02 -1.97 -26.49
C ASP A 125 -16.90 -1.04 -26.99
N GLN A 126 -16.09 -0.48 -26.09
CA GLN A 126 -14.94 0.36 -26.44
C GLN A 126 -13.64 -0.43 -26.63
N LYS A 127 -13.57 -1.70 -26.19
CA LYS A 127 -12.37 -2.55 -26.33
C LYS A 127 -12.03 -2.91 -27.79
N ASN A 128 -13.04 -2.88 -28.68
CA ASN A 128 -12.89 -3.21 -30.11
C ASN A 128 -12.88 -1.96 -31.01
N SER A 129 -12.86 -0.75 -30.45
CA SER A 129 -12.74 0.48 -31.22
C SER A 129 -11.34 0.57 -31.84
N THR A 130 -11.25 0.93 -33.13
CA THR A 130 -9.98 1.16 -33.85
C THR A 130 -9.16 2.32 -33.27
N THR A 131 -9.77 3.13 -32.39
CA THR A 131 -9.10 4.11 -31.54
C THR A 131 -9.62 3.95 -30.12
N PRO A 132 -8.98 3.13 -29.27
CA PRO A 132 -9.23 3.18 -27.84
C PRO A 132 -8.79 4.56 -27.38
N VAL A 133 -9.72 5.42 -27.01
CA VAL A 133 -9.37 6.61 -26.23
C VAL A 133 -8.97 6.07 -24.87
N VAL A 134 -7.68 5.83 -24.66
CA VAL A 134 -7.13 5.61 -23.33
C VAL A 134 -7.35 6.92 -22.59
N ARG A 135 -8.48 7.03 -21.91
CA ARG A 135 -8.69 8.13 -20.98
C ARG A 135 -7.60 7.99 -19.93
N ALA A 136 -6.84 9.05 -19.74
CA ALA A 136 -5.92 9.19 -18.62
C ALA A 136 -6.48 10.28 -17.70
N ARG A 137 -6.14 10.21 -16.43
CA ARG A 137 -6.55 11.20 -15.44
C ARG A 137 -5.43 11.47 -14.45
N PRO A 138 -5.34 12.69 -13.90
CA PRO A 138 -4.38 12.96 -12.84
C PRO A 138 -4.70 12.12 -11.59
N ALA A 139 -3.69 11.90 -10.76
CA ALA A 139 -3.89 11.41 -9.41
C ALA A 139 -4.74 12.43 -8.61
N HIS A 140 -5.67 11.94 -7.79
CA HIS A 140 -6.51 12.81 -6.95
C HIS A 140 -5.83 13.13 -5.62
N SER A 141 -5.30 12.11 -4.93
CA SER A 141 -4.65 12.28 -3.62
C SER A 141 -3.77 11.07 -3.25
N MET A 142 -3.17 11.09 -2.06
CA MET A 142 -2.53 9.92 -1.44
C MET A 142 -3.44 9.33 -0.35
N ASN A 143 -3.35 8.02 -0.13
CA ASN A 143 -4.07 7.34 0.93
C ASN A 143 -3.59 7.85 2.32
N PRO A 144 -4.50 8.33 3.21
CA PRO A 144 -4.13 8.81 4.53
C PRO A 144 -3.59 7.73 5.46
N ASN A 145 -3.76 6.45 5.13
CA ASN A 145 -3.18 5.34 5.88
C ASN A 145 -1.71 5.10 5.49
N ILE A 146 -0.81 5.80 6.17
CA ILE A 146 0.64 5.68 5.96
C ILE A 146 1.16 4.45 6.69
N ARG A 147 1.86 3.59 5.94
CA ARG A 147 2.39 2.32 6.44
C ARG A 147 3.90 2.39 6.44
N LEU A 148 4.51 1.99 7.54
CA LEU A 148 5.97 1.98 7.69
C LEU A 148 6.42 0.56 7.93
N TYR A 149 7.41 0.12 7.16
CA TYR A 149 7.93 -1.23 7.20
C TYR A 149 9.40 -1.25 7.55
N LYS A 150 9.79 -2.25 8.34
CA LYS A 150 11.16 -2.64 8.64
C LYS A 150 11.30 -4.14 8.39
N TYR A 151 12.30 -4.50 7.59
CA TYR A 151 12.69 -5.88 7.32
C TYR A 151 14.14 -6.07 7.74
N THR A 152 14.38 -6.95 8.71
CA THR A 152 15.73 -7.37 9.11
C THR A 152 16.18 -8.59 8.30
N GLU A 153 17.43 -9.01 8.46
CA GLU A 153 17.93 -10.25 7.84
C GLU A 153 16.99 -11.45 8.09
N GLY A 154 16.73 -12.23 7.04
CA GLY A 154 15.82 -13.38 7.03
C GLY A 154 14.34 -13.03 6.81
N GLN A 155 13.97 -11.75 6.81
CA GLN A 155 12.60 -11.28 6.63
C GLN A 155 12.27 -11.06 5.15
N HIS A 156 11.01 -11.29 4.78
CA HIS A 156 10.53 -11.23 3.39
C HIS A 156 8.99 -11.10 3.35
N PHE A 157 8.46 -10.90 2.15
CA PHE A 157 7.03 -11.04 1.89
C PHE A 157 6.81 -11.85 0.62
N GLY A 158 6.24 -13.05 0.77
CA GLY A 158 6.04 -13.98 -0.35
C GLY A 158 5.11 -13.43 -1.44
N CYS A 159 5.08 -14.12 -2.58
CA CYS A 159 4.34 -13.65 -3.74
C CYS A 159 2.83 -13.47 -3.48
N HIS A 160 2.28 -12.33 -3.87
CA HIS A 160 0.88 -11.94 -3.67
C HIS A 160 0.40 -10.97 -4.76
N TYR A 161 -0.86 -10.58 -4.64
CA TYR A 161 -1.47 -9.42 -5.29
C TYR A 161 -1.91 -8.46 -4.19
N ASP A 162 -1.86 -7.16 -4.47
CA ASP A 162 -2.38 -6.13 -3.59
C ASP A 162 -3.81 -5.75 -4.01
N ASP A 163 -4.69 -5.54 -3.03
CA ASP A 163 -6.09 -5.15 -3.27
C ASP A 163 -6.27 -3.63 -3.28
N SER A 164 -7.29 -3.16 -4.01
CA SER A 164 -7.74 -1.77 -3.96
C SER A 164 -8.43 -1.46 -2.63
N VAL A 165 -8.31 -0.21 -2.18
CA VAL A 165 -9.02 0.33 -1.02
C VAL A 165 -9.87 1.50 -1.50
N THR A 166 -11.13 1.55 -1.06
CA THR A 166 -12.02 2.70 -1.27
C THR A 166 -12.14 3.47 0.04
N ASP A 167 -11.95 4.79 -0.02
CA ASP A 167 -12.31 5.68 1.07
C ASP A 167 -13.85 5.79 1.12
N PRO A 168 -14.50 5.32 2.20
CA PRO A 168 -15.95 5.37 2.29
C PRO A 168 -16.51 6.79 2.39
N VAL A 169 -15.70 7.80 2.70
CA VAL A 169 -16.14 9.19 2.83
C VAL A 169 -16.09 9.91 1.49
N SER A 170 -14.93 9.95 0.84
CA SER A 170 -14.77 10.64 -0.45
C SER A 170 -15.24 9.81 -1.66
N GLY A 171 -15.33 8.49 -1.52
CA GLY A 171 -15.56 7.57 -2.65
C GLY A 171 -14.32 7.34 -3.52
N THR A 172 -13.20 8.02 -3.23
CA THR A 172 -11.94 7.79 -3.95
C THR A 172 -11.41 6.38 -3.69
N HIS A 173 -10.68 5.83 -4.66
CA HIS A 173 -10.17 4.47 -4.58
C HIS A 173 -8.71 4.39 -5.02
N SER A 174 -7.96 3.46 -4.44
CA SER A 174 -6.56 3.26 -4.80
C SER A 174 -6.41 2.37 -6.03
N GLU A 175 -5.52 2.77 -6.95
CA GLU A 175 -5.14 1.94 -8.13
C GLU A 175 -3.64 1.63 -8.21
N TRP A 176 -2.82 2.42 -7.53
CA TRP A 176 -1.36 2.26 -7.51
C TRP A 176 -0.84 2.27 -6.08
N THR A 177 0.02 1.31 -5.75
CA THR A 177 0.80 1.32 -4.52
C THR A 177 2.02 2.22 -4.71
N LEU A 178 2.32 3.06 -3.72
CA LEU A 178 3.55 3.83 -3.62
C LEU A 178 4.45 3.21 -2.54
N LEU A 179 5.64 2.77 -2.91
CA LEU A 179 6.71 2.37 -1.99
C LEU A 179 7.87 3.37 -2.11
N ILE A 180 8.27 4.00 -1.02
CA ILE A 180 9.52 4.78 -0.95
C ILE A 180 10.54 3.99 -0.17
N TYR A 181 11.64 3.62 -0.82
CA TYR A 181 12.73 2.90 -0.19
C TYR A 181 13.56 3.87 0.65
N LEU A 182 13.49 3.70 1.98
CA LEU A 182 14.20 4.58 2.91
C LEU A 182 15.63 4.09 3.17
N SER A 183 15.90 2.82 2.90
CA SER A 183 17.25 2.25 2.81
C SER A 183 17.39 1.37 1.57
N GLY A 184 18.61 1.20 1.09
CA GLY A 184 18.91 0.42 -0.10
C GLY A 184 20.31 -0.17 -0.11
N LYS A 185 20.80 -0.53 -1.31
CA LYS A 185 22.15 -1.08 -1.52
C LYS A 185 23.24 -0.15 -0.98
N GLU A 186 22.99 1.16 -1.02
CA GLU A 186 23.88 2.21 -0.50
C GLU A 186 24.00 2.17 1.03
N ASP A 187 23.07 1.52 1.73
CA ASP A 187 23.07 1.30 3.18
C ASP A 187 23.56 -0.10 3.55
N GLY A 188 24.05 -0.88 2.58
CA GLY A 188 24.51 -2.25 2.79
C GLY A 188 23.40 -3.30 2.84
N VAL A 189 22.19 -2.98 2.35
CA VAL A 189 21.12 -3.97 2.19
C VAL A 189 21.43 -4.88 1.00
N GLU A 190 21.47 -6.19 1.26
CA GLU A 190 21.60 -7.21 0.21
C GLU A 190 20.30 -8.01 0.11
N GLY A 191 19.76 -8.17 -1.10
CA GLY A 191 18.42 -8.72 -1.31
C GLY A 191 17.32 -7.69 -1.02
N GLY A 192 16.13 -8.16 -0.59
CA GLY A 192 15.05 -7.27 -0.20
C GLY A 192 14.34 -6.53 -1.35
N GLU A 193 14.66 -6.78 -2.61
CA GLU A 193 14.04 -6.07 -3.74
C GLU A 193 12.54 -6.40 -3.88
N THR A 194 11.75 -5.49 -4.47
CA THR A 194 10.38 -5.82 -4.90
C THR A 194 10.47 -6.49 -6.28
N ILE A 195 10.01 -7.72 -6.42
CA ILE A 195 10.14 -8.50 -7.67
C ILE A 195 8.75 -8.74 -8.26
N PHE A 196 8.57 -8.43 -9.53
CA PHE A 196 7.31 -8.58 -10.25
C PHE A 196 7.40 -9.66 -11.33
N TYR A 197 6.28 -10.34 -11.57
CA TYR A 197 6.15 -11.44 -12.51
C TYR A 197 4.93 -11.23 -13.41
N ARG A 198 5.11 -11.40 -14.73
CA ARG A 198 4.02 -11.32 -15.72
C ARG A 198 3.09 -12.54 -15.73
N GLY A 199 3.34 -13.51 -14.84
CA GLY A 199 2.50 -14.69 -14.69
C GLY A 199 2.71 -15.41 -13.36
N GLN A 200 1.82 -16.36 -13.07
CA GLN A 200 1.83 -17.16 -11.84
C GLN A 200 2.10 -18.65 -12.14
N GLY A 201 2.60 -19.38 -11.14
CA GLY A 201 2.82 -20.83 -11.22
C GLY A 201 3.77 -21.16 -12.38
N LYS A 202 3.40 -22.12 -13.25
CA LYS A 202 4.20 -22.49 -14.43
C LYS A 202 4.44 -21.35 -15.42
N ARG A 203 3.66 -20.26 -15.36
CA ARG A 203 3.87 -19.07 -16.22
C ARG A 203 4.86 -18.09 -15.62
N LYS A 204 5.15 -18.16 -14.32
CA LYS A 204 6.08 -17.28 -13.60
C LYS A 204 7.48 -17.31 -14.22
N ASP A 205 7.93 -18.50 -14.62
CA ASP A 205 9.28 -18.74 -15.13
C ASP A 205 9.40 -18.66 -16.66
N LYS A 206 8.31 -18.28 -17.36
CA LYS A 206 8.35 -18.16 -18.83
C LYS A 206 9.10 -16.93 -19.30
N GLU A 207 9.12 -15.89 -18.47
CA GLU A 207 9.76 -14.63 -18.77
C GLU A 207 10.63 -14.18 -17.58
N PRO A 208 11.72 -13.45 -17.83
CA PRO A 208 12.50 -12.87 -16.75
C PRO A 208 11.62 -11.96 -15.87
N PRO A 209 11.76 -12.02 -14.55
CA PRO A 209 11.05 -11.13 -13.65
C PRO A 209 11.52 -9.69 -13.82
N ILE A 210 10.63 -8.74 -13.51
CA ILE A 210 10.99 -7.33 -13.43
C ILE A 210 11.48 -7.08 -12.00
N LYS A 211 12.73 -6.66 -11.88
CA LYS A 211 13.40 -6.48 -10.59
C LYS A 211 14.06 -5.10 -10.52
N PRO A 212 13.33 -4.07 -10.07
CA PRO A 212 13.90 -2.76 -9.79
C PRO A 212 14.98 -2.85 -8.71
N ASP A 213 16.03 -2.05 -8.85
CA ASP A 213 17.05 -1.92 -7.82
C ASP A 213 16.45 -1.38 -6.51
N LEU A 214 16.87 -1.93 -5.37
CA LEU A 214 16.56 -1.33 -4.07
C LEU A 214 17.53 -0.16 -3.79
N GLN A 215 17.21 1.02 -4.30
CA GLN A 215 18.02 2.24 -4.12
C GLN A 215 17.39 3.13 -3.05
N ARG A 216 18.19 3.62 -2.09
CA ARG A 216 17.73 4.59 -1.09
C ARG A 216 17.15 5.83 -1.77
N GLY A 217 16.01 6.29 -1.27
CA GLY A 217 15.33 7.49 -1.75
C GLY A 217 14.47 7.28 -3.00
N MET A 218 14.53 6.11 -3.65
CA MET A 218 13.70 5.83 -4.81
C MET A 218 12.26 5.57 -4.40
N ALA A 219 11.31 6.21 -5.09
CA ALA A 219 9.92 5.80 -5.07
C ALA A 219 9.64 4.82 -6.21
N LEU A 220 8.90 3.77 -5.88
CA LEU A 220 8.36 2.79 -6.82
C LEU A 220 6.84 2.89 -6.75
N LEU A 221 6.22 3.10 -7.90
CA LEU A 221 4.79 2.95 -8.10
C LEU A 221 4.52 1.64 -8.85
N HIS A 222 3.56 0.87 -8.38
CA HIS A 222 3.06 -0.27 -9.16
C HIS A 222 1.54 -0.37 -9.09
N ARG A 223 0.92 -0.85 -10.18
CA ARG A 223 -0.52 -1.13 -10.17
C ARG A 223 -0.87 -2.20 -9.14
N HIS A 224 -2.05 -2.06 -8.57
CA HIS A 224 -2.69 -3.06 -7.73
C HIS A 224 -4.16 -3.27 -8.11
N GLY A 225 -4.88 -4.11 -7.38
CA GLY A 225 -6.24 -4.51 -7.73
C GLY A 225 -6.27 -5.52 -8.88
N TYR A 226 -7.24 -5.38 -9.80
CA TYR A 226 -7.43 -6.34 -10.90
C TYR A 226 -6.28 -6.37 -11.91
N GLU A 227 -5.54 -5.27 -12.02
CA GLU A 227 -4.39 -5.08 -12.91
C GLU A 227 -3.06 -5.37 -12.21
N CYS A 228 -3.08 -5.86 -10.96
CA CYS A 228 -1.88 -6.10 -10.18
C CYS A 228 -1.00 -7.20 -10.80
N LEU A 229 0.27 -6.90 -11.05
CA LEU A 229 1.27 -7.94 -11.31
C LEU A 229 1.49 -8.79 -10.06
N PHE A 230 1.69 -10.09 -10.26
CA PHE A 230 2.08 -10.98 -9.17
C PHE A 230 3.47 -10.56 -8.69
N HIS A 231 3.64 -10.32 -7.39
CA HIS A 231 4.89 -9.75 -6.89
C HIS A 231 5.23 -10.16 -5.48
N GLU A 232 6.51 -10.03 -5.10
CA GLU A 232 7.02 -10.35 -3.76
C GLU A 232 8.01 -9.30 -3.26
N GLY A 233 8.17 -9.22 -1.94
CA GLY A 233 9.33 -8.60 -1.31
C GLY A 233 10.37 -9.68 -1.03
N ALA A 234 11.47 -9.67 -1.77
CA ALA A 234 12.51 -10.69 -1.66
C ALA A 234 13.12 -10.76 -0.24
N LEU A 235 13.78 -11.88 0.05
CA LEU A 235 14.51 -12.07 1.29
C LEU A 235 15.57 -10.99 1.49
N VAL A 236 15.55 -10.31 2.64
CA VAL A 236 16.68 -9.50 3.09
C VAL A 236 17.77 -10.46 3.55
N LYS A 237 18.86 -10.54 2.78
CA LYS A 237 20.00 -11.42 3.06
C LYS A 237 20.99 -10.79 4.03
N LYS A 238 21.04 -9.46 4.08
CA LYS A 238 21.91 -8.69 4.96
C LYS A 238 21.37 -7.27 5.12
N GLY A 239 21.65 -6.65 6.26
CA GLY A 239 21.26 -5.28 6.56
C GLY A 239 19.78 -5.17 6.95
N THR A 240 19.26 -3.94 6.92
CA THR A 240 17.87 -3.65 7.28
C THR A 240 17.21 -2.79 6.21
N LYS A 241 16.12 -3.30 5.62
CA LYS A 241 15.31 -2.58 4.64
C LYS A 241 14.19 -1.80 5.35
N TYR A 242 14.10 -0.51 5.07
CA TYR A 242 13.02 0.36 5.52
C TYR A 242 12.21 0.86 4.33
N VAL A 243 10.89 0.89 4.48
CA VAL A 243 9.97 1.35 3.43
C VAL A 243 8.86 2.19 4.02
N LEU A 244 8.58 3.33 3.40
CA LEU A 244 7.32 4.06 3.58
C LEU A 244 6.36 3.64 2.47
N ARG A 245 5.12 3.34 2.82
CA ARG A 245 4.06 3.02 1.86
C ARG A 245 2.86 3.95 2.02
N SER A 246 2.35 4.42 0.89
CA SER A 246 1.00 4.93 0.71
C SER A 246 0.44 4.34 -0.59
N ASP A 247 -0.74 4.79 -1.02
CA ASP A 247 -1.36 4.37 -2.26
C ASP A 247 -1.89 5.64 -2.97
N ILE A 248 -1.81 5.70 -4.31
CA ILE A 248 -2.38 6.80 -5.09
C ILE A 248 -3.88 6.58 -5.24
N MET A 249 -4.65 7.59 -4.85
CA MET A 249 -6.11 7.60 -4.88
C MET A 249 -6.62 8.33 -6.11
N PHE A 250 -7.74 7.87 -6.64
CA PHE A 250 -8.42 8.41 -7.80
C PHE A 250 -9.92 8.59 -7.54
N ASP A 251 -10.51 9.59 -8.17
CA ASP A 251 -11.93 9.65 -8.45
C ASP A 251 -12.23 8.97 -9.80
N ASP A 252 -13.49 8.60 -10.02
CA ASP A 252 -13.97 8.03 -11.28
C ASP A 252 -14.62 9.09 -12.17
#